data_AF-A0A536PW28-F1
#
_entry.id   AF-A0A536PW28-F1
#
_cell.length_a   1.000
_cell.length_b   1.000
_cell.length_c   1.000
_cell.angle_alpha   90.00
_cell.angle_beta   90.00
_cell.angle_gamma   90.00
#
_symmetry.space_group_name_H-M   'P 1'
#
loop_
_entity.id
_entity.type
_entity.pdbx_description
1 polymer ?
#
loop_
_entity_poly.entity_id
_entity_poly.type
_entity_poly.pdbx_seq_one_letter_code
_entity_poly.pdbx_strand_id
1 'polypeptide(L)' 'GAGEAMIEPELYSWDLAAPSIIVEEAGGRVTDLEGRRTYAGGNALATNGLLHAAILKRLNQA' A
#
# COMPACT_ATOMS: atom_id res chain seq x y z
N GLY A 1 7.57 0.82 12.16
CA GLY A 1 6.87 -0.40 12.61
C GLY A 1 7.90 -1.49 12.82
N ALA A 2 7.51 -2.78 12.78
CA ALA A 2 8.50 -3.87 12.62
C ALA A 2 8.93 -4.03 11.14
N GLY A 3 8.10 -3.55 10.21
CA GLY A 3 8.43 -3.32 8.81
C GLY A 3 7.97 -1.93 8.39
N GLU A 4 8.58 -1.40 7.32
CA GLU A 4 8.35 -0.04 6.84
C GLU A 4 7.56 0.02 5.52
N ALA A 5 7.51 -1.08 4.78
CA ALA A 5 6.74 -1.23 3.56
C ALA A 5 6.35 -2.70 3.29
N MET A 6 5.22 -2.88 2.62
CA MET A 6 4.77 -4.13 2.00
C MET A 6 4.27 -3.79 0.59
N ILE A 7 4.60 -4.65 -0.37
CA ILE A 7 4.24 -4.52 -1.78
C ILE A 7 3.63 -5.85 -2.21
N GLU A 8 2.41 -5.82 -2.73
CA GLU A 8 1.70 -7.00 -3.22
C GLU A 8 1.27 -6.73 -4.68
N PRO A 9 1.96 -7.31 -5.68
CA PRO A 9 1.66 -7.09 -7.09
C PRO A 9 0.32 -7.66 -7.54
N GLU A 10 -0.19 -8.69 -6.84
CA GLU A 10 -1.44 -9.36 -7.15
C GLU A 10 -2.12 -9.84 -5.86
N LEU A 11 -3.35 -9.39 -5.61
CA LEU A 11 -4.18 -9.78 -4.47
C LEU A 11 -5.67 -9.60 -4.75
N TYR A 12 -6.52 -10.21 -3.92
CA TYR A 12 -7.96 -9.98 -3.97
C TYR A 12 -8.43 -8.99 -2.90
N SER A 13 -9.59 -8.38 -3.12
CA SER A 13 -10.15 -7.37 -2.21
C SER A 13 -10.32 -7.85 -0.76
N TRP A 14 -10.58 -9.14 -0.55
CA TRP A 14 -10.72 -9.72 0.80
C TRP A 14 -9.38 -9.87 1.53
N ASP A 15 -8.25 -9.90 0.81
CA ASP A 15 -6.92 -9.94 1.42
C ASP A 15 -6.51 -8.55 1.96
N LEU A 16 -6.99 -7.47 1.34
CA LEU A 16 -6.59 -6.10 1.66
C LEU A 16 -7.60 -5.28 2.46
N ALA A 17 -8.90 -5.61 2.39
CA ALA A 17 -9.93 -4.82 3.05
C ALA A 17 -9.67 -4.65 4.56
N ALA A 18 -9.38 -5.73 5.29
CA ALA A 18 -9.15 -5.64 6.73
C ALA A 18 -7.76 -5.07 7.11
N PRO A 19 -6.64 -5.44 6.46
CA PRO A 19 -5.34 -4.83 6.78
C PRO A 19 -5.28 -3.33 6.46
N SER A 20 -6.02 -2.86 5.43
CA SER A 20 -5.98 -1.46 5.02
C SER A 20 -6.38 -0.50 6.15
N ILE A 21 -7.47 -0.79 6.86
CA ILE A 21 -7.92 0.05 7.98
C ILE A 21 -6.93 0.01 9.15
N ILE A 22 -6.32 -1.15 9.44
CA ILE A 22 -5.33 -1.28 10.52
C ILE A 22 -4.10 -0.41 10.23
N VAL A 23 -3.57 -0.46 9.00
CA VAL A 23 -2.40 0.32 8.62
C VAL A 23 -2.69 1.81 8.65
N GLU A 24 -3.84 2.24 8.13
CA GLU A 24 -4.21 3.66 8.08
C GLU A 24 -4.47 4.24 9.48
N GLU A 25 -5.17 3.51 10.36
CA GLU A 25 -5.40 3.95 11.75
C GLU A 25 -4.11 3.94 12.60
N ALA A 26 -3.12 3.13 12.22
CA ALA A 26 -1.76 3.20 12.78
C ALA A 26 -0.93 4.37 12.23
N GLY A 27 -1.50 5.22 11.37
CA GLY A 27 -0.83 6.38 10.75
C GLY A 27 -0.04 6.05 9.48
N GLY A 28 -0.15 4.83 8.96
CA GLY A 28 0.43 4.41 7.69
C GLY A 28 -0.37 4.88 6.49
N ARG A 29 0.04 4.43 5.29
CA ARG A 29 -0.66 4.74 4.04
C ARG A 29 -0.77 3.50 3.16
N VAL A 30 -1.95 3.27 2.60
CA VAL A 30 -2.26 2.17 1.67
C VAL A 30 -2.80 2.73 0.36
N THR A 31 -2.25 2.29 -0.76
CA THR A 31 -2.74 2.58 -2.12
C THR A 31 -2.55 1.37 -3.02
N ASP A 32 -3.12 1.42 -4.22
CA ASP A 32 -2.61 0.61 -5.34
C ASP A 32 -1.25 1.16 -5.85
N LEU A 33 -0.66 0.49 -6.84
CA LEU A 33 0.63 0.87 -7.44
C LEU A 33 0.55 2.14 -8.31
N GLU A 34 -0.65 2.59 -8.66
CA GLU A 34 -0.92 3.89 -9.29
C GLU A 34 -1.09 5.03 -8.27
N GLY A 35 -1.06 4.72 -6.97
CA GLY A 35 -1.15 5.70 -5.87
C GLY A 35 -2.58 6.09 -5.47
N ARG A 36 -3.61 5.39 -5.97
CA ARG A 36 -5.01 5.59 -5.57
C ARG A 36 -5.30 4.85 -4.26
N ARG A 37 -5.98 5.52 -3.33
CA ARG A 37 -6.46 4.87 -2.10
C ARG A 37 -7.62 3.94 -2.42
N THR A 38 -7.34 2.64 -2.50
CA THR A 38 -8.32 1.58 -2.77
C THR A 38 -7.85 0.26 -2.18
N TYR A 39 -8.80 -0.57 -1.72
CA TYR A 39 -8.51 -1.96 -1.35
C TYR A 39 -8.86 -2.96 -2.46
N ALA A 40 -9.43 -2.49 -3.57
CA ALA A 40 -9.95 -3.32 -4.67
C ALA A 40 -9.17 -3.11 -5.97
N GLY A 41 -7.92 -2.62 -5.88
CA GLY A 41 -7.07 -2.33 -7.04
C GLY A 41 -6.43 -3.56 -7.71
N GLY A 42 -6.51 -4.74 -7.08
CA GLY A 42 -5.83 -5.96 -7.53
C GLY A 42 -4.34 -6.01 -7.17
N ASN A 43 -3.80 -4.93 -6.62
CA ASN A 43 -2.43 -4.80 -6.11
C ASN A 43 -2.42 -3.84 -4.91
N ALA A 44 -1.31 -3.76 -4.19
CA ALA A 44 -1.17 -2.87 -3.04
C ALA A 44 0.26 -2.42 -2.76
N LEU A 45 0.34 -1.21 -2.19
CA LEU A 45 1.48 -0.69 -1.46
C LEU A 45 1.01 -0.18 -0.10
N ALA A 46 1.50 -0.80 0.97
CA ALA A 46 1.32 -0.32 2.34
C ALA A 46 2.67 0.18 2.88
N THR A 47 2.70 1.35 3.51
CA THR A 47 3.94 1.89 4.12
C THR A 47 3.67 2.65 5.41
N ASN A 48 4.74 3.02 6.11
CA ASN A 48 4.72 3.98 7.23
C ASN A 48 4.31 5.42 6.85
N GLY A 49 3.82 5.66 5.63
CA GLY A 49 3.48 6.99 5.11
C GLY A 49 4.69 7.77 4.57
N LEU A 50 5.79 7.83 5.32
CA LEU A 50 7.01 8.58 4.97
C LEU A 50 7.66 8.09 3.67
N LEU A 51 7.68 6.77 3.46
CA LEU A 51 8.33 6.16 2.30
C LEU A 51 7.42 6.03 1.08
N HIS A 52 6.13 6.33 1.21
CA HIS A 52 5.12 5.96 0.23
C HIS A 52 5.39 6.55 -1.17
N ALA A 53 5.61 7.86 -1.25
CA ALA A 53 5.87 8.54 -2.52
C ALA A 53 7.20 8.11 -3.15
N ALA A 54 8.22 7.85 -2.34
CA ALA A 54 9.53 7.42 -2.82
C ALA A 54 9.47 6.01 -3.44
N ILE A 55 8.71 5.10 -2.81
CA ILE A 55 8.53 3.73 -3.32
C ILE A 55 7.69 3.73 -4.60
N LEU A 56 6.53 4.41 -4.63
CA LEU A 56 5.71 4.53 -5.85
C LEU A 56 6.53 5.08 -7.03
N LYS A 57 7.32 6.13 -6.79
CA LYS A 57 8.19 6.68 -7.82
C LYS A 57 9.18 5.65 -8.37
N ARG A 58 9.78 4.83 -7.51
CA ARG A 58 10.73 3.80 -7.93
C ARG A 58 10.07 2.65 -8.68
N LEU A 59 8.85 2.26 -8.30
CA LEU A 59 8.09 1.21 -8.99
C LEU A 59 7.60 1.66 -10.38
N ASN A 60 7.24 2.94 -10.51
CA ASN A 60 6.72 3.53 -11.75
C ASN A 60 7.81 4.16 -12.63
N GLN A 61 9.09 3.98 -12.27
CA GLN A 61 10.22 4.32 -13.12
C GLN A 61 10.51 3.15 -14.07
N ALA A 62 9.71 3.06 -15.13
CA ALA A 62 9.97 2.26 -16.33
C ALA A 62 9.91 3.17 -17.56
#